data_AF-A0A0S9Q4M4-F1
#
_entry.id   AF-A0A0S9Q4M4-F1
#
_cell.length_a   1.000
_cell.length_b   1.000
_cell.length_c   1.000
_cell.angle_alpha   90.00
_cell.angle_beta   90.00
_cell.angle_gamma   90.00
#
_symmetry.space_group_name_H-M   'P 1'
#
loop_
_entity.id
_entity.type
_entity.pdbx_description
1 polymer ?
#
loop_
_entity_poly.entity_id
_entity_poly.type
_entity_poly.pdbx_seq_one_letter_code
_entity_poly.pdbx_strand_id
1 'polypeptide(L)'
;MKKALLVVATVVVVVLVGGGAWAMLGGGTDLQTRGTCGNATYELSAEDDDDNLEVNFELQSASAGEAWEVVVEQDGTALFSGERTTDEDAELDVDVLGDEDADAVFSVVATPQGGEACTVDLD
;
A
#
# COMPACT_ATOMS: atom_id res chain seq x y z
N MET A 1 -48.53 5.47 7.55
CA MET A 1 -47.23 4.76 7.63
C MET A 1 -47.04 3.93 6.38
N LYS A 2 -46.21 4.37 5.44
CA LYS A 2 -45.65 3.55 4.36
C LYS A 2 -44.24 4.09 4.11
N LYS A 3 -43.25 3.27 4.44
CA LYS A 3 -41.82 3.60 4.47
C LYS A 3 -41.34 3.76 3.03
N ALA A 4 -40.71 4.90 2.72
CA ALA A 4 -39.99 5.09 1.48
C ALA A 4 -38.72 4.22 1.52
N LEU A 5 -38.58 3.32 0.55
CA LEU A 5 -37.36 2.56 0.31
C LEU A 5 -36.38 3.47 -0.41
N LEU A 6 -35.32 3.87 0.29
CA LEU A 6 -34.14 4.50 -0.31
C LEU A 6 -33.30 3.39 -0.94
N VAL A 7 -33.25 3.36 -2.27
CA VAL A 7 -32.32 2.53 -3.02
C VAL A 7 -30.98 3.27 -3.02
N VAL A 8 -30.01 2.78 -2.26
CA VAL A 8 -28.63 3.26 -2.29
C VAL A 8 -27.96 2.61 -3.48
N ALA A 9 -27.74 3.38 -4.55
CA ALA A 9 -26.95 2.97 -5.69
C ALA A 9 -25.47 3.04 -5.31
N THR A 10 -24.85 1.89 -5.07
CA THR A 10 -23.39 1.77 -4.95
C THR A 10 -22.77 1.94 -6.34
N VAL A 11 -22.18 3.10 -6.59
CA VAL A 11 -21.32 3.31 -7.76
C VAL A 11 -19.94 2.81 -7.37
N VAL A 12 -19.56 1.64 -7.87
CA VAL A 12 -18.19 1.14 -7.78
C VAL A 12 -17.39 1.86 -8.86
N VAL A 13 -16.59 2.84 -8.45
CA VAL A 13 -15.60 3.47 -9.33
C VAL A 13 -14.32 2.63 -9.22
N VAL A 14 -14.08 1.78 -10.22
CA VAL A 14 -12.78 1.11 -10.37
C VAL A 14 -11.83 2.15 -10.95
N VAL A 15 -10.98 2.73 -10.11
CA VAL A 15 -9.86 3.57 -10.57
C VAL A 15 -8.70 2.61 -10.83
N LEU A 16 -8.43 2.33 -12.10
CA LEU A 16 -7.17 1.74 -12.53
C LEU A 16 -6.12 2.85 -12.53
N VAL A 17 -5.38 3.01 -11.43
CA VAL A 17 -4.11 3.75 -11.45
C VAL A 17 -3.02 2.71 -11.71
N GLY A 18 -2.35 2.85 -12.85
CA GLY A 18 -1.29 1.93 -13.26
C GLY A 18 0.04 2.21 -12.59
N GLY A 19 0.85 1.17 -12.48
CA GLY A 19 2.30 1.23 -12.39
C GLY A 19 2.86 0.21 -13.38
N GLY A 20 3.47 0.67 -14.46
CA GLY A 20 4.18 -0.22 -15.38
C GLY A 20 5.59 -0.44 -14.85
N ALA A 21 5.88 -1.65 -14.37
CA ALA A 21 7.22 -2.06 -13.97
C ALA A 21 8.14 -2.07 -15.21
N TRP A 22 9.21 -1.28 -15.16
CA TRP A 22 10.35 -1.43 -16.05
C TRP A 22 11.36 -2.34 -15.36
N ALA A 23 11.37 -3.63 -15.71
CA ALA A 23 12.38 -4.55 -15.19
C ALA A 23 13.77 -4.13 -15.70
N MET A 24 14.63 -3.63 -14.80
CA MET A 24 16.05 -3.43 -15.06
C MET A 24 16.82 -4.70 -14.73
N LEU A 25 17.84 -4.96 -15.54
CA LEU A 25 18.67 -6.17 -15.53
C LEU A 25 19.59 -6.20 -14.29
N GLY A 26 19.12 -6.83 -13.22
CA GLY A 26 19.89 -7.24 -12.03
C GLY A 26 19.43 -8.64 -11.63
N GLY A 27 20.31 -9.50 -11.14
CA GLY A 27 20.00 -10.92 -10.86
C GLY A 27 19.22 -11.15 -9.57
N GLY A 28 18.36 -10.21 -9.19
CA GLY A 28 17.56 -10.21 -7.98
C GLY A 28 16.14 -9.67 -8.21
N THR A 29 15.26 -9.93 -7.25
CA THR A 29 13.84 -9.55 -7.27
C THR A 29 13.69 -8.11 -6.81
N ASP A 30 14.23 -7.15 -7.57
CA ASP A 30 14.06 -5.73 -7.29
C ASP A 30 12.76 -5.24 -7.93
N LEU A 31 11.66 -5.26 -7.17
CA LEU A 31 10.35 -4.77 -7.57
C LEU A 31 10.08 -3.42 -6.92
N GLN A 32 9.55 -2.47 -7.69
CA GLN A 32 9.22 -1.14 -7.17
C GLN A 32 8.04 -0.53 -7.91
N THR A 33 7.13 0.10 -7.16
CA THR A 33 6.04 0.89 -7.68
C THR A 33 5.88 2.19 -6.88
N ARG A 34 5.39 3.23 -7.55
CA ARG A 34 5.18 4.56 -6.99
C ARG A 34 3.85 5.10 -7.42
N GLY A 35 3.21 5.89 -6.58
CA GLY A 35 1.94 6.50 -6.93
C GLY A 35 1.43 7.53 -5.95
N THR A 36 0.12 7.75 -6.00
CA THR A 36 -0.59 8.72 -5.16
C THR A 36 -1.74 8.04 -4.44
N CYS A 37 -1.88 8.32 -3.16
CA CYS A 37 -3.00 7.92 -2.32
C CYS A 37 -3.71 9.19 -1.79
N GLY A 38 -4.78 9.63 -2.47
CA GLY A 38 -5.44 10.89 -2.15
C GLY A 38 -4.49 12.09 -2.33
N ASN A 39 -4.15 12.76 -1.22
CA ASN A 39 -3.17 13.86 -1.15
C ASN A 39 -1.75 13.41 -0.77
N ALA A 40 -1.55 12.11 -0.51
CA ALA A 40 -0.24 11.52 -0.22
C ALA A 40 0.40 10.93 -1.48
N THR A 41 1.71 10.80 -1.48
CA THR A 41 2.48 9.97 -2.42
C THR A 41 3.02 8.75 -1.72
N TYR A 42 3.24 7.66 -2.46
CA TYR A 42 3.82 6.45 -1.89
C TYR A 42 4.89 5.86 -2.80
N GLU A 43 5.72 5.05 -2.17
CA GLU A 43 6.63 4.09 -2.76
C GLU A 43 6.43 2.73 -2.08
N LEU A 44 6.37 1.66 -2.88
CA LEU A 44 6.36 0.28 -2.41
C LEU A 44 7.45 -0.46 -3.17
N SER A 45 8.38 -1.08 -2.46
CA SER A 45 9.40 -1.94 -3.03
C SER A 45 9.45 -3.30 -2.34
N ALA A 46 9.96 -4.29 -3.06
CA ALA A 46 10.41 -5.56 -2.53
C ALA A 46 11.80 -5.82 -3.11
N GLU A 47 12.77 -6.13 -2.26
CA GLU A 47 14.17 -6.36 -2.62
C GLU A 47 14.66 -7.64 -1.94
N ASP A 48 15.62 -8.36 -2.55
CA ASP A 48 16.16 -9.57 -1.92
C ASP A 48 16.97 -9.24 -0.66
N ASP A 49 16.66 -9.90 0.46
CA ASP A 49 17.39 -9.84 1.74
C ASP A 49 17.71 -11.24 2.28
N ASP A 50 18.92 -11.71 2.00
CA ASP A 50 19.43 -13.05 2.32
C ASP A 50 18.52 -14.19 1.80
N ASP A 51 17.68 -14.76 2.66
CA ASP A 51 16.72 -15.84 2.37
C ASP A 51 15.26 -15.34 2.46
N ASN A 52 15.02 -14.03 2.31
CA ASN A 52 13.72 -13.35 2.39
C ASN A 52 13.62 -12.23 1.34
N LEU A 53 12.43 -11.63 1.22
CA LEU A 53 12.23 -10.36 0.54
C LEU A 53 12.01 -9.25 1.58
N GLU A 54 12.81 -8.19 1.56
CA GLU A 54 12.54 -6.97 2.32
C GLU A 54 11.52 -6.13 1.56
N VAL A 55 10.34 -5.95 2.16
CA VAL A 55 9.26 -5.15 1.60
C VAL A 55 9.20 -3.83 2.36
N ASN A 56 9.43 -2.73 1.64
CA ASN A 56 9.35 -1.39 2.20
C ASN A 56 8.15 -0.62 1.61
N PHE A 57 7.33 -0.05 2.48
CA PHE A 57 6.29 0.90 2.11
C PHE A 57 6.55 2.25 2.76
N GLU A 58 6.85 3.24 1.93
CA GLU A 58 7.04 4.63 2.32
C GLU A 58 5.84 5.46 1.84
N LEU A 59 5.28 6.27 2.74
CA LEU A 59 4.19 7.19 2.42
C LEU A 59 4.53 8.60 2.89
N GLN A 60 4.52 9.53 1.94
CA GLN A 60 4.65 10.96 2.18
C GLN A 60 3.24 11.59 2.16
N SER A 61 2.79 12.03 3.33
CA SER A 61 1.50 12.69 3.53
C SER A 61 1.58 14.22 3.29
N ALA A 62 0.48 14.93 3.58
CA ALA A 62 0.47 16.39 3.48
C ALA A 62 0.96 17.09 4.75
N SER A 63 1.03 16.41 5.90
CA SER A 63 1.39 17.01 7.18
C SER A 63 1.95 16.00 8.17
N ALA A 64 2.85 16.48 9.03
CA ALA A 64 3.35 15.75 10.17
C ALA A 64 2.24 15.39 11.17
N GLY A 65 2.36 14.23 11.82
CA GLY A 65 1.44 13.78 12.86
C GLY A 65 0.11 13.22 12.35
N GLU A 66 -0.02 12.96 11.05
CA GLU A 66 -1.19 12.29 10.48
C GLU A 66 -1.16 10.80 10.82
N ALA A 67 -2.27 10.27 11.34
CA ALA A 67 -2.39 8.84 11.67
C ALA A 67 -2.99 8.05 10.49
N TRP A 68 -2.40 6.89 10.22
CA TRP A 68 -2.76 5.98 9.13
C TRP A 68 -2.84 4.55 9.64
N GLU A 69 -3.93 3.85 9.34
CA GLU A 69 -3.98 2.39 9.48
C GLU A 69 -3.32 1.78 8.24
N VAL A 70 -2.31 0.94 8.44
CA VAL A 70 -1.55 0.30 7.35
C VAL A 70 -1.60 -1.21 7.51
N VAL A 71 -1.93 -1.91 6.43
CA VAL A 71 -1.87 -3.37 6.33
C VAL A 71 -0.97 -3.73 5.16
N VAL A 72 0.03 -4.57 5.40
CA VAL A 72 0.91 -5.13 4.37
C VAL A 72 0.67 -6.63 4.31
N GLU A 73 0.37 -7.15 3.13
CA GLU A 73 0.06 -8.56 2.89
C GLU A 73 0.95 -9.13 1.80
N GLN A 74 1.27 -10.41 1.91
CA GLN A 74 1.83 -11.25 0.84
C GLN A 74 0.82 -12.35 0.55
N ASP A 75 0.32 -12.42 -0.69
CA ASP A 75 -0.69 -13.39 -1.13
C ASP A 75 -1.92 -13.46 -0.20
N GLY A 76 -2.33 -12.31 0.33
CA GLY A 76 -3.46 -12.16 1.25
C GLY A 76 -3.18 -12.63 2.69
N THR A 77 -1.93 -12.95 3.02
CA THR A 77 -1.48 -13.18 4.40
C THR A 77 -0.83 -11.91 4.94
N ALA A 78 -1.36 -11.37 6.05
CA ALA A 78 -0.83 -10.16 6.65
C ALA A 78 0.59 -10.38 7.22
N LEU A 79 1.54 -9.62 6.71
CA LEU A 79 2.90 -9.46 7.25
C LEU A 79 2.93 -8.36 8.33
N PHE A 80 2.14 -7.31 8.13
CA PHE A 80 1.94 -6.22 9.10
C PHE A 80 0.49 -5.73 9.11
N SER A 81 0.02 -5.32 10.29
CA SER A 81 -1.23 -4.60 10.47
C SER A 81 -1.12 -3.70 11.70
N GLY A 82 -1.36 -2.41 11.52
CA GLY A 82 -1.46 -1.46 12.61
C GLY A 82 -1.37 0.00 12.20
N GLU A 83 -1.50 0.87 13.20
CA GLU A 83 -1.40 2.32 13.02
C GLU A 83 0.07 2.77 12.87
N ARG A 84 0.28 3.73 11.98
CA ARG A 84 1.48 4.54 11.84
C ARG A 84 1.12 6.01 11.90
N THR A 85 2.07 6.84 12.33
CA THR A 85 1.91 8.28 12.38
C THR A 85 3.05 8.91 11.62
N THR A 86 2.75 9.88 10.78
CA THR A 86 3.77 10.58 10.00
C THR A 86 4.66 11.40 10.92
N ASP A 87 5.95 11.42 10.62
CA ASP A 87 6.97 12.10 11.40
C ASP A 87 7.01 13.61 11.12
N GLU A 88 8.07 14.30 11.53
CA GLU A 88 8.21 15.75 11.37
C GLU A 88 8.34 16.21 9.91
N ASP A 89 8.75 15.32 9.02
CA ASP A 89 8.86 15.54 7.57
C ASP A 89 7.61 15.05 6.81
N ALA A 90 6.56 14.66 7.56
CA ALA A 90 5.29 14.16 7.05
C ALA A 90 5.38 12.79 6.35
N GLU A 91 6.37 11.99 6.71
CA GLU A 91 6.66 10.67 6.15
C GLU A 91 6.33 9.56 7.17
N LEU A 92 5.96 8.38 6.67
CA LEU A 92 5.90 7.15 7.46
C LEU A 92 6.45 5.99 6.64
N ASP A 93 7.04 5.02 7.35
CA ASP A 93 7.63 3.83 6.75
C ASP A 93 7.11 2.56 7.43
N VAL A 94 7.00 1.50 6.63
CA VAL A 94 6.73 0.14 7.09
C VAL A 94 7.64 -0.83 6.36
N ASP A 95 8.62 -1.33 7.09
CA ASP A 95 9.50 -2.42 6.66
C ASP A 95 9.00 -3.76 7.23
N VAL A 96 8.86 -4.77 6.36
CA VAL A 96 8.54 -6.14 6.74
C VAL A 96 9.35 -7.14 5.91
N LEU A 97 9.52 -8.34 6.45
CA LEU A 97 10.08 -9.46 5.70
C LEU A 97 8.94 -10.30 5.13
N GLY A 98 8.98 -10.55 3.83
CA GLY A 98 8.18 -11.54 3.12
C GLY A 98 9.00 -12.79 2.80
N ASP A 99 8.30 -13.88 2.49
CA ASP A 99 8.93 -15.12 2.02
C ASP A 99 9.45 -14.93 0.57
N GLU A 100 10.56 -15.59 0.22
CA GLU A 100 11.04 -15.65 -1.16
C GLU A 100 10.10 -16.48 -2.04
N ASP A 101 9.20 -15.81 -2.76
CA ASP A 101 8.41 -16.40 -3.83
C ASP A 101 8.39 -15.43 -5.02
N ALA A 102 8.92 -15.90 -6.15
CA ALA A 102 9.02 -15.10 -7.37
C ALA A 102 7.66 -14.78 -8.02
N ASP A 103 6.59 -15.47 -7.60
CA ASP A 103 5.23 -15.22 -8.05
C ASP A 103 4.36 -14.53 -6.96
N ALA A 104 4.96 -14.12 -5.84
CA ALA A 104 4.22 -13.45 -4.75
C ALA A 104 3.66 -12.09 -5.17
N VAL A 105 2.46 -11.80 -4.68
CA VAL A 105 1.87 -10.47 -4.78
C VAL A 105 1.90 -9.81 -3.41
N PHE A 106 2.54 -8.65 -3.33
CA PHE A 106 2.48 -7.80 -2.15
C PHE A 106 1.36 -6.78 -2.29
N SER A 107 0.53 -6.64 -1.26
CA SER A 107 -0.55 -5.66 -1.23
C SER A 107 -0.42 -4.77 0.00
N VAL A 108 -0.54 -3.46 -0.19
CA VAL A 108 -0.60 -2.49 0.90
C VAL A 108 -1.94 -1.79 0.89
N VAL A 109 -2.64 -1.83 2.02
CA VAL A 109 -3.82 -1.01 2.28
C VAL A 109 -3.46 0.08 3.29
N ALA A 110 -3.43 1.34 2.83
CA ALA A 110 -3.16 2.51 3.66
C ALA A 110 -4.42 3.37 3.80
N THR A 111 -4.89 3.60 5.03
CA THR A 111 -6.11 4.35 5.32
C THR A 111 -5.82 5.53 6.26
N PRO A 112 -5.96 6.79 5.81
CA PRO A 112 -5.78 7.93 6.69
C PRO A 112 -6.93 8.03 7.69
N GLN A 113 -6.64 8.55 8.89
CA GLN A 113 -7.66 8.80 9.88
C GLN A 113 -8.74 9.75 9.32
N GLY A 114 -9.95 9.22 9.10
CA GLY A 114 -11.08 9.98 8.59
C GLY A 114 -11.13 10.15 7.07
N GLY A 115 -10.26 9.47 6.32
CA GLY A 115 -10.32 9.42 4.86
C GLY A 115 -10.63 8.02 4.30
N GLU A 116 -10.43 7.87 3.00
CA GLU A 116 -10.70 6.64 2.26
C GLU A 116 -9.41 5.83 2.11
N ALA A 117 -9.53 4.50 2.16
CA ALA A 117 -8.40 3.59 1.99
C ALA A 117 -7.86 3.62 0.55
N CYS A 118 -6.54 3.46 0.44
CA CYS A 118 -5.86 3.20 -0.81
C CYS A 118 -5.30 1.78 -0.79
N THR A 119 -5.39 1.10 -1.92
CA THR A 119 -4.80 -0.23 -2.12
C THR A 119 -3.76 -0.13 -3.23
N VAL A 120 -2.60 -0.71 -2.98
CA VAL A 120 -1.47 -0.78 -3.90
C VAL A 120 -1.03 -2.23 -3.96
N ASP A 121 -0.84 -2.74 -5.17
CA ASP A 121 -0.29 -4.08 -5.40
C ASP A 121 1.08 -3.98 -6.08
N LEU A 122 1.96 -4.93 -5.79
CA LEU A 122 3.27 -5.14 -6.39
C LEU A 122 3.41 -6.63 -6.77
N ASP A 123 3.62 -6.87 -8.06
CA ASP A 123 3.73 -8.19 -8.72
C ASP A 123 4.82 -8.19 -9.82
#